data_AF-A0AAU6VCG1-F1
#
_entry.id   AF-A0AAU6VCG1-F1
#
_cell.length_a   1.000
_cell.length_b   1.000
_cell.length_c   1.000
_cell.angle_alpha   90.00
_cell.angle_beta   90.00
_cell.angle_gamma   90.00
#
_symmetry.space_group_name_H-M   'P 1'
#
loop_
_entity.id
_entity.type
_entity.pdbx_description
1 polymer ?
#
loop_
_entity_poly.entity_id
_entity_poly.type
_entity_poly.pdbx_seq_one_letter_code
_entity_poly.pdbx_strand_id
1 'polypeptide(L)'
;MNNKYRAPASKCNGFPKGLKLLVPFMLLISTLCTKAHATDWYCFVSQDEAHPIYLAFSFGDEESKESLVWYKNGSDVIKLEQTSLEGIEITEGRPYEYTYKYLEKVDGMTSGNYTIVVQGANFYRFEYKPKNKNKVYEFNMDPESQLDDTCVWQ
;
A
#
# COMPACT_ATOMS: atom_id res chain seq x y z
N MET A 1 18.56 -16.86 6.35
CA MET A 1 17.30 -16.62 5.63
C MET A 1 17.00 -15.13 5.76
N ASN A 2 17.27 -14.36 4.70
CA ASN A 2 17.18 -12.89 4.70
C ASN A 2 16.10 -12.48 3.69
N ASN A 3 14.82 -12.54 4.06
CA ASN A 3 13.76 -11.90 3.27
C ASN A 3 13.64 -10.45 3.74
N LYS A 4 14.41 -9.56 3.12
CA LYS A 4 14.27 -8.11 3.30
C LYS A 4 13.56 -7.54 2.08
N TYR A 5 12.23 -7.54 2.10
CA TYR A 5 11.44 -6.76 1.16
C TYR A 5 11.38 -5.34 1.70
N ARG A 6 12.47 -4.61 1.46
CA ARG A 6 12.58 -3.19 1.81
C ARG A 6 12.00 -2.38 0.65
N ALA A 7 11.17 -1.40 0.94
CA ALA A 7 10.90 -0.30 0.01
C ALA A 7 12.24 0.33 -0.45
N PRO A 8 12.29 1.00 -1.62
CA PRO A 8 13.48 1.75 -1.99
C PRO A 8 13.83 2.74 -0.88
N ALA A 9 14.92 2.44 -0.16
CA ALA A 9 15.43 3.35 0.85
C ALA A 9 15.75 4.67 0.14
N SER A 10 15.20 5.77 0.66
CA SER A 10 15.67 7.11 0.33
C SER A 10 17.18 7.13 0.58
N LYS A 11 17.96 7.21 -0.49
CA LYS A 11 19.40 7.47 -0.40
C LYS A 11 19.57 8.91 0.09
N CYS A 12 19.45 9.14 1.39
CA CYS A 12 20.12 10.26 2.03
C CYS A 12 21.61 9.90 2.05
N ASN A 13 22.31 10.18 0.95
CA ASN A 13 23.76 10.04 0.91
C ASN A 13 24.34 10.88 2.05
N GLY A 14 25.05 10.19 2.96
CA GLY A 14 25.63 10.78 4.14
C GLY A 14 26.53 11.97 3.80
N PHE A 15 26.43 12.99 4.65
CA PHE A 15 27.28 14.16 4.70
C PHE A 15 28.76 13.78 4.43
N PRO A 16 29.45 14.40 3.44
CA PRO A 16 30.87 14.14 3.26
C PRO A 16 31.61 14.66 4.50
N LYS A 17 32.27 13.74 5.21
CA LYS A 17 33.14 14.06 6.34
C LYS A 17 34.36 14.82 5.80
N GLY A 18 34.45 16.10 6.16
CA GLY A 18 35.69 16.86 6.07
C GLY A 18 35.56 18.13 5.23
N LEU A 19 35.09 19.22 5.83
CA LEU A 19 35.44 20.55 5.36
C LEU A 19 35.64 21.49 6.56
N LYS A 20 36.85 22.03 6.68
CA LYS A 20 37.30 22.84 7.81
C LYS A 20 36.55 24.17 7.85
N LEU A 21 36.08 24.49 9.05
CA LEU A 21 35.34 25.66 9.50
C LEU A 21 36.12 26.95 9.25
N LEU A 22 35.51 27.97 8.63
CA LEU A 22 35.82 29.40 8.86
C LEU A 22 34.70 30.33 8.33
N VAL A 23 34.14 31.11 9.27
CA VAL A 23 33.42 32.42 9.15
C VAL A 23 31.90 32.40 8.84
N PRO A 24 31.07 33.18 9.58
CA PRO A 24 29.62 33.04 9.62
C PRO A 24 28.95 33.94 8.57
N PHE A 25 28.33 33.35 7.56
CA PHE A 25 27.34 34.00 6.72
C PHE A 25 26.02 33.24 6.87
N MET A 26 24.99 34.00 7.19
CA MET A 26 23.67 33.60 7.63
C MET A 26 23.09 32.47 6.75
N LEU A 27 22.88 31.31 7.37
CA LEU A 27 22.19 30.14 6.81
C LEU A 27 20.74 30.50 6.45
N LEU A 28 20.38 30.30 5.19
CA LEU A 28 18.99 30.04 4.76
C LEU A 28 19.01 29.14 3.51
N ILE A 29 19.74 28.03 3.61
CA ILE A 29 19.46 26.88 2.76
C ILE A 29 18.38 26.10 3.51
N SER A 30 17.12 26.48 3.33
CA SER A 30 16.00 25.66 3.73
C SER A 30 16.05 24.39 2.89
N THR A 31 16.70 23.36 3.43
CA THR A 31 16.51 21.98 2.98
C THR A 31 15.02 21.72 2.95
N LEU A 32 14.45 21.70 1.74
CA LEU A 32 13.18 21.06 1.46
C LEU A 32 13.40 19.57 1.71
N CYS A 33 13.37 19.18 2.98
CA CYS A 33 13.06 17.81 3.33
C CYS A 33 11.57 17.69 3.09
N THR A 34 11.17 17.36 1.86
CA THR A 34 9.86 16.76 1.66
C THR A 34 9.86 15.52 2.55
N LYS A 35 9.04 15.53 3.61
CA LYS A 35 8.65 14.27 4.23
C LYS A 35 8.00 13.49 3.10
N ALA A 36 8.67 12.45 2.61
CA ALA A 36 7.96 11.41 1.89
C ALA A 36 6.82 11.01 2.81
N HIS A 37 5.58 11.22 2.37
CA HIS A 37 4.46 10.63 3.07
C HIS A 37 4.79 9.15 3.20
N ALA A 38 4.77 8.63 4.43
CA ALA A 38 4.82 7.19 4.59
C ALA A 38 3.63 6.70 3.78
N THR A 39 3.91 6.01 2.67
CA THR A 39 2.89 5.27 1.97
C THR A 39 2.26 4.38 3.02
N ASP A 40 0.96 4.51 3.29
CA ASP A 40 0.30 3.69 4.30
C ASP A 40 0.05 2.30 3.69
N TRP A 41 0.74 1.30 4.22
CA TRP A 41 0.55 -0.10 3.85
C TRP A 41 -0.32 -0.74 4.91
N TYR A 42 -1.20 -1.63 4.48
CA TYR A 42 -2.09 -2.38 5.36
C TYR A 42 -1.85 -3.87 5.12
N CYS A 43 -1.59 -4.61 6.19
CA CYS A 43 -1.42 -6.05 6.13
C CYS A 43 -2.76 -6.77 6.20
N PHE A 44 -2.90 -7.85 5.43
CA PHE A 44 -4.10 -8.65 5.33
C PHE A 44 -3.81 -10.14 5.32
N VAL A 45 -4.79 -10.92 5.77
CA VAL A 45 -4.83 -12.39 5.72
C VAL A 45 -6.19 -12.87 5.21
N SER A 46 -6.21 -13.87 4.34
CA SER A 46 -7.45 -14.43 3.81
C SER A 46 -8.25 -15.19 4.87
N GLN A 47 -9.57 -15.09 4.81
CA GLN A 47 -10.51 -15.77 5.69
C GLN A 47 -10.80 -17.20 5.20
N ASP A 48 -11.03 -18.11 6.14
CA ASP A 48 -11.55 -19.47 5.90
C ASP A 48 -10.75 -20.33 4.89
N GLU A 49 -9.45 -20.06 4.75
CA GLU A 49 -8.55 -20.86 3.91
C GLU A 49 -7.72 -21.83 4.75
N ALA A 50 -7.68 -23.11 4.34
CA ALA A 50 -6.77 -24.10 4.94
C ALA A 50 -5.29 -23.69 4.79
N HIS A 51 -4.98 -22.92 3.76
CA HIS A 51 -3.67 -22.31 3.53
C HIS A 51 -3.88 -20.80 3.33
N PRO A 52 -3.71 -19.98 4.39
CA PRO A 52 -3.98 -18.56 4.31
C PRO A 52 -3.11 -17.85 3.27
N ILE A 53 -3.73 -16.94 2.54
CA ILE A 53 -3.08 -15.99 1.64
C ILE A 53 -2.82 -14.73 2.44
N TYR A 54 -1.58 -14.25 2.40
CA TYR A 54 -1.17 -13.03 3.07
C TYR A 54 -0.79 -11.98 2.02
N LEU A 55 -1.28 -10.76 2.19
CA LEU A 55 -0.94 -9.65 1.30
C LEU A 55 -0.80 -8.33 2.05
N ALA A 56 0.09 -7.48 1.56
CA ALA A 56 0.14 -6.07 1.90
C ALA A 56 -0.56 -5.28 0.80
N PHE A 57 -1.27 -4.22 1.15
CA PHE A 57 -1.94 -3.33 0.20
C PHE A 57 -1.64 -1.88 0.52
N SER A 58 -1.47 -1.07 -0.50
CA SER A 58 -1.35 0.38 -0.41
C SER A 58 -2.33 1.04 -1.36
N PHE A 59 -3.03 2.07 -0.88
CA PHE A 59 -3.73 2.98 -1.78
C PHE A 59 -2.74 3.81 -2.57
N GLY A 60 -3.09 4.12 -3.82
CA GLY A 60 -2.44 5.19 -4.56
C GLY A 60 -2.81 6.54 -3.96
N ASP A 61 -1.83 7.44 -3.89
CA ASP A 61 -2.02 8.83 -3.48
C ASP A 61 -1.97 9.79 -4.69
N GLU A 62 -2.01 11.10 -4.44
CA GLU A 62 -1.98 12.11 -5.52
C GLU A 62 -0.69 12.07 -6.36
N GLU A 63 0.40 11.56 -5.80
CA GLU A 63 1.73 11.54 -6.42
C GLU A 63 1.95 10.24 -7.21
N SER A 64 1.72 9.09 -6.57
CA SER A 64 1.90 7.76 -7.16
C SER A 64 0.74 7.37 -8.07
N LYS A 65 -0.50 7.77 -7.74
CA LYS A 65 -1.78 7.40 -8.37
C LYS A 65 -2.06 5.89 -8.46
N GLU A 66 -1.11 5.04 -8.10
CA GLU A 66 -1.14 3.60 -8.28
C GLU A 66 -1.37 2.93 -6.93
N SER A 67 -2.50 2.23 -6.79
CA SER A 67 -2.67 1.29 -5.68
C SER A 67 -1.85 0.05 -5.95
N LEU A 68 -1.25 -0.51 -4.91
CA LEU A 68 -0.26 -1.58 -5.00
C LEU A 68 -0.65 -2.75 -4.08
N VAL A 69 -0.33 -3.97 -4.52
CA VAL A 69 -0.48 -5.17 -3.70
C VAL A 69 0.78 -6.03 -3.75
N TRP A 70 1.14 -6.61 -2.61
CA TRP A 70 2.24 -7.55 -2.46
C TRP A 70 1.73 -8.81 -1.79
N TYR A 71 1.99 -9.98 -2.38
CA TYR A 71 1.69 -11.26 -1.74
C TYR A 71 2.92 -11.78 -1.00
N LYS A 72 2.75 -12.37 0.20
CA LYS A 72 3.86 -12.94 1.01
C LYS A 72 4.73 -13.92 0.23
N ASN A 73 4.11 -14.71 -0.65
CA ASN A 73 4.79 -15.70 -1.49
C ASN A 73 4.88 -15.27 -2.98
N GLY A 74 4.58 -14.01 -3.28
CA GLY A 74 4.69 -13.44 -4.63
C GLY A 74 6.13 -13.06 -4.97
N SER A 75 6.45 -12.99 -6.26
CA SER A 75 7.78 -12.57 -6.73
C SER A 75 7.94 -11.06 -6.79
N ASP A 76 6.88 -10.32 -7.15
CA ASP A 76 6.92 -8.90 -7.48
C ASP A 76 5.70 -8.15 -6.95
N VAL A 77 5.84 -6.83 -6.83
CA VAL A 77 4.71 -5.92 -6.58
C VAL A 77 3.76 -5.92 -7.77
N ILE A 78 2.46 -5.94 -7.50
CA ILE A 78 1.44 -5.84 -8.54
C ILE A 78 0.78 -4.48 -8.45
N LYS A 79 0.77 -3.77 -9.58
CA LYS A 79 0.04 -2.52 -9.74
C LYS A 79 -1.42 -2.81 -10.03
N LEU A 80 -2.29 -2.06 -9.37
CA LEU A 80 -3.73 -2.18 -9.52
C LEU A 80 -4.29 -1.07 -10.39
N GLU A 81 -5.09 -1.43 -11.39
CA GLU A 81 -5.80 -0.49 -12.24
C GLU A 81 -7.15 -0.18 -11.62
N GLN A 82 -7.36 1.06 -11.15
CA GLN A 82 -8.66 1.47 -10.62
C GLN A 82 -9.69 1.59 -11.75
N THR A 83 -10.79 0.86 -11.62
CA THR A 83 -11.89 0.86 -12.61
C THR A 83 -13.13 1.57 -12.12
N SER A 84 -13.34 1.65 -10.80
CA SER A 84 -14.43 2.41 -10.19
C SER A 84 -14.03 2.93 -8.82
N LEU A 85 -14.59 4.09 -8.48
CA LEU A 85 -14.64 4.64 -7.13
C LEU A 85 -16.06 5.19 -6.94
N GLU A 86 -16.81 4.58 -6.02
CA GLU A 86 -18.17 4.98 -5.66
C GLU A 86 -18.17 5.42 -4.20
N GLY A 87 -18.78 6.57 -3.90
CA GLY A 87 -18.96 7.07 -2.53
C GLY A 87 -20.44 7.04 -2.14
N ILE A 88 -20.75 6.51 -0.96
CA ILE A 88 -22.11 6.52 -0.40
C ILE A 88 -22.21 7.65 0.63
N GLU A 89 -23.05 8.64 0.34
CA GLU A 89 -23.39 9.70 1.28
C GLU A 89 -24.59 9.29 2.14
N ILE A 90 -24.35 9.10 3.44
CA ILE A 90 -25.43 8.92 4.43
C ILE A 90 -25.77 10.28 5.09
N THR A 91 -24.90 11.28 4.94
CA THR A 91 -25.07 12.66 5.43
C THR A 91 -24.57 13.61 4.35
N GLU A 92 -25.21 14.78 4.22
CA GLU A 92 -24.92 15.75 3.18
C GLU A 92 -23.45 16.22 3.21
N GLY A 93 -22.76 16.12 2.06
CA GLY A 93 -21.48 16.79 1.81
C GLY A 93 -20.21 15.96 2.06
N ARG A 94 -20.29 14.70 2.51
CA ARG A 94 -19.14 13.79 2.54
C ARG A 94 -19.57 12.31 2.46
N PRO A 95 -18.99 11.51 1.56
CA PRO A 95 -19.21 10.07 1.57
C PRO A 95 -18.80 9.47 2.91
N TYR A 96 -19.73 8.69 3.49
CA TYR A 96 -19.50 7.92 4.69
C TYR A 96 -18.67 6.67 4.39
N GLU A 97 -18.91 6.08 3.23
CA GLU A 97 -18.26 4.87 2.75
C GLU A 97 -17.76 5.08 1.32
N TYR A 98 -16.61 4.48 1.01
CA TYR A 98 -16.05 4.40 -0.34
C TYR A 98 -15.94 2.94 -0.77
N THR A 99 -16.42 2.64 -1.96
CA THR A 99 -16.22 1.36 -2.64
C THR A 99 -15.26 1.56 -3.81
N TYR A 100 -14.10 0.91 -3.73
CA TYR A 100 -13.10 0.87 -4.77
C TYR A 100 -13.19 -0.45 -5.54
N LYS A 101 -13.09 -0.37 -6.87
CA LYS A 101 -12.95 -1.55 -7.73
C LYS A 101 -11.63 -1.47 -8.49
N TYR A 102 -10.82 -2.52 -8.39
CA TYR A 102 -9.55 -2.61 -9.09
C TYR A 102 -9.47 -3.84 -9.97
N LEU A 103 -8.71 -3.75 -11.06
CA LEU A 103 -8.19 -4.90 -11.79
C LEU A 103 -6.75 -5.16 -11.38
N GLU A 104 -6.46 -6.43 -11.12
CA GLU A 104 -5.10 -6.90 -10.96
C GLU A 104 -4.53 -7.27 -12.33
N LYS A 105 -3.36 -6.72 -12.67
CA LYS A 105 -2.67 -6.98 -13.93
C LYS A 105 -1.34 -7.66 -13.66
N VAL A 106 -1.18 -8.88 -14.17
CA VAL A 106 0.08 -9.62 -14.17
C VAL A 106 0.49 -9.85 -15.61
N ASP A 107 1.70 -9.45 -15.98
CA ASP A 107 2.22 -9.50 -17.36
C ASP A 107 1.27 -8.84 -18.39
N GLY A 108 0.64 -7.73 -18.00
CA GLY A 108 -0.33 -6.99 -18.82
C GLY A 108 -1.71 -7.65 -18.96
N MET A 109 -1.91 -8.85 -18.41
CA MET A 109 -3.18 -9.58 -18.44
C MET A 109 -3.93 -9.43 -17.12
N THR A 110 -5.26 -9.30 -17.19
CA THR A 110 -6.10 -9.31 -15.98
C THR A 110 -6.05 -10.69 -15.32
N SER A 111 -5.50 -10.78 -14.11
CA SER A 111 -5.45 -11.99 -13.28
C SER A 111 -6.67 -12.10 -12.35
N GLY A 112 -7.22 -10.97 -11.92
CA GLY A 112 -8.36 -10.90 -11.01
C GLY A 112 -8.89 -9.48 -10.83
N ASN A 113 -9.86 -9.34 -9.94
CA ASN A 113 -10.44 -8.05 -9.57
C ASN A 113 -10.58 -7.97 -8.04
N TYR A 114 -10.44 -6.75 -7.53
CA TYR A 114 -10.66 -6.45 -6.12
C TYR A 114 -11.93 -5.61 -5.96
N THR A 115 -12.64 -5.86 -4.86
CA THR A 115 -13.67 -4.97 -4.32
C THR A 115 -13.28 -4.62 -2.90
N ILE A 116 -13.01 -3.33 -2.65
CA ILE A 116 -12.56 -2.84 -1.35
C ILE A 116 -13.56 -1.78 -0.87
N VAL A 117 -14.11 -1.98 0.33
CA VAL A 117 -15.05 -1.05 0.96
C VAL A 117 -14.38 -0.47 2.21
N VAL A 118 -14.28 0.84 2.26
CA VAL A 118 -13.65 1.59 3.35
C VAL A 118 -14.64 2.58 3.94
N GLN A 119 -14.68 2.67 5.25
CA GLN A 119 -15.49 3.64 5.96
C GLN A 119 -14.66 4.24 7.10
N GLY A 120 -14.35 5.53 7.00
CA GLY A 120 -13.36 6.17 7.87
C GLY A 120 -11.97 5.54 7.70
N ALA A 121 -11.38 5.04 8.79
CA ALA A 121 -10.08 4.36 8.78
C ALA A 121 -10.18 2.83 8.74
N ASN A 122 -11.38 2.27 8.53
CA ASN A 122 -11.63 0.84 8.61
C ASN A 122 -11.92 0.24 7.23
N PHE A 123 -11.36 -0.95 6.98
CA PHE A 123 -11.70 -1.77 5.82
C PHE A 123 -12.87 -2.67 6.19
N TYR A 124 -14.05 -2.37 5.67
CA TYR A 124 -15.27 -3.15 5.89
C TYR A 124 -15.35 -4.38 4.98
N ARG A 125 -14.73 -4.28 3.80
CA ARG A 125 -14.61 -5.39 2.86
C ARG A 125 -13.28 -5.27 2.14
N PHE A 126 -12.58 -6.39 2.02
CA PHE A 126 -11.44 -6.53 1.14
C PHE A 126 -11.55 -7.88 0.46
N GLU A 127 -12.01 -7.87 -0.79
CA GLU A 127 -12.30 -9.07 -1.57
C GLU A 127 -11.44 -9.14 -2.81
N TYR A 128 -11.01 -10.35 -3.15
CA TYR A 128 -10.35 -10.67 -4.42
C TYR A 128 -11.06 -11.81 -5.14
N LYS A 129 -11.40 -11.60 -6.41
CA LYS A 129 -11.93 -12.63 -7.30
C LYS A 129 -10.94 -12.89 -8.45
N PRO A 130 -10.24 -14.03 -8.46
CA PRO A 130 -9.41 -14.41 -9.59
C PRO A 130 -10.27 -14.62 -10.83
N LYS A 131 -9.77 -14.22 -12.00
CA LYS A 131 -10.47 -14.33 -13.28
C LYS A 131 -10.85 -15.77 -13.64
N ASN A 132 -9.99 -16.72 -13.29
CA ASN A 132 -10.10 -18.13 -13.70
C ASN A 132 -10.70 -19.04 -12.62
N LYS A 133 -11.17 -18.49 -11.49
CA LYS A 133 -11.76 -19.27 -10.40
C LYS A 133 -13.14 -18.71 -10.08
N ASN A 134 -14.12 -19.59 -9.88
CA ASN A 134 -15.42 -19.19 -9.34
C ASN A 134 -15.40 -19.17 -7.80
N LYS A 135 -14.42 -18.46 -7.24
CA LYS A 135 -14.21 -18.31 -5.80
C LYS A 135 -13.85 -16.86 -5.51
N VAL A 136 -14.41 -16.31 -4.44
CA VAL A 136 -14.01 -15.02 -3.86
C VAL A 136 -13.19 -15.32 -2.63
N TYR A 137 -12.05 -14.64 -2.48
CA TYR A 137 -11.25 -14.65 -1.27
C TYR A 137 -11.56 -13.36 -0.52
N GLU A 138 -12.00 -13.49 0.71
CA GLU A 138 -12.19 -12.37 1.63
C GLU A 138 -10.93 -12.23 2.49
N PHE A 139 -10.57 -11.01 2.83
CA PHE A 139 -9.39 -10.71 3.63
C PHE A 139 -9.76 -9.88 4.86
N ASN A 140 -9.16 -10.23 6.00
CA ASN A 140 -9.19 -9.44 7.21
C ASN A 140 -7.90 -8.63 7.33
N MET A 141 -8.00 -7.42 7.86
CA MET A 141 -6.82 -6.66 8.26
C MET A 141 -6.10 -7.41 9.37
N ASP A 142 -4.78 -7.46 9.29
CA ASP A 142 -3.88 -8.05 10.27
C ASP A 142 -2.91 -6.98 10.80
N PRO A 143 -3.36 -6.10 11.70
CA PRO A 143 -2.54 -5.00 12.21
C PRO A 143 -1.36 -5.49 13.06
N GLU A 144 -1.41 -6.72 13.60
CA GLU A 144 -0.32 -7.28 14.40
C GLU A 144 0.91 -7.59 13.54
N SER A 145 0.70 -7.83 12.24
CA SER A 145 1.77 -8.05 11.26
C SER A 145 2.35 -6.75 10.67
N GLN A 146 1.81 -5.58 11.03
CA GLN A 146 2.27 -4.28 10.52
C GLN A 146 3.59 -3.87 11.18
N LEU A 147 4.60 -3.53 10.38
CA LEU A 147 5.88 -3.00 10.85
C LEU A 147 6.33 -1.83 9.96
N ASP A 148 6.33 -0.59 10.46
CA ASP A 148 6.77 0.64 9.78
C ASP A 148 6.37 0.73 8.29
N ASP A 149 7.17 0.15 7.39
CA ASP A 149 7.03 0.15 5.92
C ASP A 149 6.80 -1.25 5.31
N THR A 150 6.43 -2.25 6.10
CA THR A 150 6.33 -3.64 5.67
C THR A 150 5.34 -4.47 6.50
N CYS A 151 5.07 -5.69 6.01
CA CYS A 151 4.27 -6.68 6.70
C CYS A 151 5.12 -7.91 7.06
N VAL A 152 5.11 -8.29 8.33
CA VAL A 152 5.83 -9.45 8.86
C VAL A 152 4.85 -10.42 9.50
N TRP A 153 4.32 -11.33 8.69
CA TRP A 153 3.46 -12.41 9.17
C TRP A 153 4.27 -13.54 9.78
N GLN A 154 3.89 -13.96 10.99
CA GLN A 154 4.49 -15.10 11.70
C GLN A 154 4.23 -16.44 11.00
#